data_AF-W2VEM5-F1
#
_entry.id   AF-W2VEM5-F1
#
_cell.length_a   1.000
_cell.length_b   1.000
_cell.length_c   1.000
_cell.angle_alpha   90.00
_cell.angle_beta   90.00
_cell.angle_gamma   90.00
#
_symmetry.space_group_name_H-M   'P 1'
#
loop_
_entity.id
_entity.type
_entity.pdbx_description
1 polymer ?
#
loop_
_entity_poly.entity_id
_entity_poly.type
_entity_poly.pdbx_seq_one_letter_code
_entity_poly.pdbx_strand_id
1 'polypeptide(L)'
;MGPEVISGTNRLGLTYQSQERSADIANYNLYQSPNPTLVTFASTPTELIYYYEKDSASPIIIHYYEDGTTNELYSSTPRGTPAAVTVDGTNKLGTTYTTQSMNIPHFHLVSSPANPTVTFRNAPVEVVYKYKRDDAGDVKVHIQQVRKTCHIIR
;
A
#
# COMPACT_ATOMS: atom_id res chain seq x y z
N MET A 1 2.50 0.78 27.77
CA MET A 1 1.64 1.27 28.87
C MET A 1 1.49 0.13 29.86
N GLY A 2 1.44 0.42 31.17
CA GLY A 2 1.16 -0.59 32.20
C GLY A 2 -0.34 -0.93 32.26
N PRO A 3 -0.74 -1.97 33.00
CA PRO A 3 -2.16 -2.33 33.16
C PRO A 3 -2.89 -1.25 33.97
N GLU A 4 -4.14 -0.97 33.59
CA GLU A 4 -5.07 -0.20 34.41
C GLU A 4 -5.47 -1.04 35.63
N VAL A 5 -5.43 -0.44 36.83
CA VAL A 5 -5.74 -1.14 38.08
C VAL A 5 -7.07 -0.65 38.62
N ILE A 6 -8.05 -1.55 38.69
CA ILE A 6 -9.31 -1.32 39.40
C ILE A 6 -9.14 -1.77 40.85
N SER A 7 -9.20 -0.83 41.80
CA SER A 7 -8.99 -1.14 43.22
C SER A 7 -10.08 -2.06 43.77
N GLY A 8 -9.63 -3.12 44.46
CA GLY A 8 -10.48 -4.06 45.20
C GLY A 8 -10.66 -3.73 46.69
N THR A 9 -10.10 -2.61 47.18
CA THR A 9 -10.20 -2.23 48.60
C THR A 9 -11.66 -2.20 49.06
N ASN A 10 -12.00 -3.00 50.07
CA ASN A 10 -13.35 -3.16 50.62
C ASN A 10 -14.42 -3.65 49.61
N ARG A 11 -14.02 -4.35 48.53
CA ARG A 11 -14.96 -4.84 47.49
C ARG A 11 -15.10 -6.36 47.39
N LEU A 12 -14.50 -7.14 48.30
CA LEU A 12 -14.57 -8.61 48.26
C LEU A 12 -16.02 -9.10 48.14
N GLY A 13 -16.31 -9.94 47.13
CA GLY A 13 -17.64 -10.46 46.84
C GLY A 13 -18.56 -9.52 46.03
N LEU A 14 -18.18 -8.26 45.80
CA LEU A 14 -18.89 -7.38 44.87
C LEU A 14 -18.50 -7.69 43.42
N THR A 15 -19.36 -7.32 42.49
CA THR A 15 -19.11 -7.46 41.06
C THR A 15 -18.46 -6.22 40.44
N TYR A 16 -17.78 -6.43 39.32
CA TYR A 16 -17.27 -5.42 38.41
C TYR A 16 -17.67 -5.79 36.99
N GLN A 17 -18.33 -4.85 36.31
CA GLN A 17 -18.64 -4.94 34.88
C GLN A 17 -17.53 -4.25 34.09
N SER A 18 -16.94 -4.96 33.12
CA SER A 18 -15.93 -4.40 32.23
C SER A 18 -16.54 -3.30 31.35
N GLN A 19 -15.76 -2.25 31.08
CA GLN A 19 -16.20 -1.12 30.27
C GLN A 19 -16.01 -1.38 28.77
N GLU A 20 -16.76 -0.68 27.94
CA GLU A 20 -16.48 -0.60 26.49
C GLU A 20 -15.20 0.20 26.25
N ARG A 21 -14.33 -0.29 25.37
CA ARG A 21 -13.03 0.32 25.07
C ARG A 21 -12.73 0.43 23.57
N SER A 22 -13.78 0.55 22.76
CA SER A 22 -13.68 0.51 21.29
C SER A 22 -12.81 1.63 20.68
N ALA A 23 -12.54 2.73 21.40
CA ALA A 23 -11.81 3.91 20.90
C ALA A 23 -10.55 4.27 21.72
N ASP A 24 -10.09 3.37 22.59
CA ASP A 24 -9.01 3.67 23.54
C ASP A 24 -7.63 3.74 22.88
N ILE A 25 -7.46 3.09 21.72
CA ILE A 25 -6.18 3.02 21.01
C ILE A 25 -6.37 3.56 19.59
N ALA A 26 -5.68 4.66 19.27
CA ALA A 26 -5.77 5.28 17.96
C ALA A 26 -5.30 4.34 16.83
N ASN A 27 -6.09 4.25 15.75
CA ASN A 27 -5.90 3.37 14.59
C ASN A 27 -6.03 1.87 14.90
N TYR A 28 -6.70 1.51 15.99
CA TYR A 28 -7.02 0.13 16.33
C TYR A 28 -8.50 0.02 16.68
N ASN A 29 -9.12 -1.07 16.27
CA ASN A 29 -10.47 -1.45 16.67
C ASN A 29 -10.43 -2.56 17.71
N LEU A 30 -11.39 -2.55 18.64
CA LEU A 30 -11.59 -3.64 19.59
C LEU A 30 -12.03 -4.90 18.83
N TYR A 31 -11.16 -5.91 18.80
CA TYR A 31 -11.42 -7.20 18.18
C TYR A 31 -12.15 -8.14 19.13
N GLN A 32 -11.78 -8.13 20.42
CA GLN A 32 -12.37 -9.01 21.42
C GLN A 32 -12.39 -8.37 22.81
N SER A 33 -13.59 -8.30 23.39
CA SER A 33 -13.81 -7.97 24.80
C SER A 33 -13.45 -9.14 25.73
N PRO A 34 -13.14 -8.88 27.01
CA PRO A 34 -12.95 -9.93 28.00
C PRO A 34 -14.15 -10.88 28.09
N ASN A 35 -13.89 -12.15 28.37
CA ASN A 35 -14.92 -13.14 28.66
C ASN A 35 -14.52 -13.94 29.92
N PRO A 36 -15.24 -13.81 31.06
CA PRO A 36 -16.47 -13.04 31.24
C PRO A 36 -16.24 -11.51 31.32
N THR A 37 -17.26 -10.72 30.97
CA THR A 37 -17.26 -9.26 31.14
C THR A 37 -17.71 -8.82 32.55
N LEU A 38 -18.44 -9.69 33.25
CA LEU A 38 -18.82 -9.51 34.65
C LEU A 38 -17.95 -10.43 35.52
N VAL A 39 -17.16 -9.84 36.41
CA VAL A 39 -16.30 -10.57 37.34
C VAL A 39 -16.64 -10.21 38.79
N THR A 40 -16.24 -11.06 39.73
CA THR A 40 -16.40 -10.81 41.17
C THR A 40 -15.03 -10.56 41.79
N PHE A 41 -14.90 -9.52 42.61
CA PHE A 41 -13.68 -9.30 43.37
C PHE A 41 -13.44 -10.46 44.33
N ALA A 42 -12.30 -11.13 44.17
CA ALA A 42 -11.86 -12.26 44.99
C ALA A 42 -10.55 -11.93 45.73
N SER A 43 -10.09 -12.86 46.57
CA SER A 43 -8.79 -12.74 47.25
C SER A 43 -7.60 -12.81 46.28
N THR A 44 -7.79 -13.45 45.11
CA THR A 44 -6.83 -13.45 44.01
C THR A 44 -7.20 -12.39 42.97
N PRO A 45 -6.22 -11.61 42.46
CA PRO A 45 -6.47 -10.71 41.34
C PRO A 45 -7.07 -11.44 40.14
N THR A 46 -7.99 -10.78 39.44
CA THR A 46 -8.56 -11.24 38.17
C THR A 46 -8.09 -10.30 37.07
N GLU A 47 -7.63 -10.86 35.95
CA GLU A 47 -7.20 -10.08 34.78
C GLU A 47 -8.31 -10.04 33.73
N LEU A 48 -8.57 -8.85 33.18
CA LEU A 48 -9.48 -8.64 32.06
C LEU A 48 -8.66 -8.22 30.84
N ILE A 49 -8.62 -9.08 29.82
CA ILE A 49 -7.81 -8.87 28.63
C ILE A 49 -8.70 -8.42 27.47
N TYR A 50 -8.31 -7.33 26.83
CA TYR A 50 -8.92 -6.81 25.60
C TYR A 50 -7.94 -7.04 24.46
N TYR A 51 -8.42 -7.56 23.34
CA TYR A 51 -7.61 -7.72 22.13
C TYR A 51 -8.03 -6.69 21.10
N TYR A 52 -7.04 -6.02 20.51
CA TYR A 52 -7.23 -5.01 19.48
C TYR A 52 -6.59 -5.47 18.18
N GLU A 53 -7.22 -5.13 17.08
CA GLU A 53 -6.66 -5.27 15.75
C GLU A 53 -6.39 -3.88 15.17
N LYS A 54 -5.42 -3.77 14.26
CA LYS A 54 -5.11 -2.48 13.64
C LYS A 54 -6.15 -2.19 12.57
N ASP A 55 -6.61 -0.94 12.50
CA ASP A 55 -7.58 -0.54 11.50
C ASP A 55 -7.00 -0.68 10.09
N SER A 56 -7.87 -1.06 9.16
CA SER A 56 -7.56 -1.07 7.73
C SER A 56 -7.61 0.34 7.15
N ALA A 57 -6.74 0.59 6.18
CA ALA A 57 -6.65 1.83 5.44
C ALA A 57 -7.01 1.63 3.97
N SER A 58 -7.25 2.74 3.28
CA SER A 58 -7.26 2.73 1.82
C SER A 58 -5.88 2.39 1.26
N PRO A 59 -5.81 1.81 0.05
CA PRO A 59 -4.55 1.42 -0.56
C PRO A 59 -3.68 2.62 -0.96
N ILE A 60 -2.40 2.35 -1.17
CA ILE A 60 -1.50 3.26 -1.90
C ILE A 60 -1.44 2.78 -3.34
N ILE A 61 -1.56 3.72 -4.28
CA ILE A 61 -1.53 3.45 -5.72
C ILE A 61 -0.31 4.15 -6.31
N ILE A 62 0.55 3.39 -6.98
CA ILE A 62 1.81 3.88 -7.54
C ILE A 62 1.76 3.76 -9.05
N HIS A 63 1.94 4.89 -9.72
CA HIS A 63 1.95 5.02 -11.18
C HIS A 63 3.37 5.21 -11.70
N TYR A 64 3.66 4.59 -12.84
CA TYR A 64 4.93 4.73 -13.56
C TYR A 64 4.62 5.20 -14.97
N TYR A 65 4.45 6.51 -15.14
CA TYR A 65 3.96 7.11 -16.39
C TYR A 65 5.08 7.52 -17.35
N GLU A 66 4.80 7.44 -18.64
CA GLU A 66 5.55 8.19 -19.65
C GLU A 66 5.27 9.69 -19.51
N ASP A 67 6.33 10.50 -19.48
CA ASP A 67 6.26 11.92 -19.19
C ASP A 67 5.34 12.67 -20.17
N GLY A 68 4.52 13.57 -19.63
CA GLY A 68 3.47 14.27 -20.37
C GLY A 68 2.22 13.42 -20.71
N THR A 69 2.14 12.15 -20.29
CA THR A 69 1.00 11.26 -20.56
C THR A 69 0.51 10.55 -19.29
N THR A 70 -0.50 9.69 -19.43
CA THR A 70 -0.97 8.73 -18.41
C THR A 70 -0.73 7.28 -18.83
N ASN A 71 0.19 7.04 -19.77
CA ASN A 71 0.54 5.70 -20.22
C ASN A 71 1.36 5.00 -19.14
N GLU A 72 0.85 3.91 -18.57
CA GLU A 72 1.61 3.07 -17.64
C GLU A 72 2.72 2.33 -18.37
N LEU A 73 3.89 2.27 -17.73
CA LEU A 73 5.08 1.64 -18.28
C LEU A 73 5.54 0.41 -17.50
N TYR A 74 5.10 0.26 -16.26
CA TYR A 74 5.52 -0.82 -15.38
C TYR A 74 4.44 -1.89 -15.20
N SER A 75 4.85 -3.17 -15.21
CA SER A 75 4.03 -4.30 -14.81
C SER A 75 4.72 -5.04 -13.66
N SER A 76 3.98 -5.29 -12.58
CA SER A 76 4.45 -6.10 -11.45
C SER A 76 4.56 -7.59 -11.81
N THR A 77 3.91 -8.02 -12.90
CA THR A 77 4.00 -9.39 -13.40
C THR A 77 4.93 -9.44 -14.62
N PRO A 78 5.90 -10.37 -14.68
CA PRO A 78 6.75 -10.52 -15.85
C PRO A 78 5.92 -10.78 -17.11
N ARG A 79 6.14 -9.99 -18.16
CA ARG A 79 5.36 -10.00 -19.43
C ARG A 79 3.88 -9.66 -19.28
N GLY A 80 3.47 -9.10 -18.15
CA GLY A 80 2.12 -8.57 -17.97
C GLY A 80 1.90 -7.23 -18.65
N THR A 81 0.64 -6.82 -18.69
CA THR A 81 0.23 -5.49 -19.16
C THR A 81 0.63 -4.44 -18.12
N PRO A 82 1.28 -3.33 -18.52
CA PRO A 82 1.57 -2.23 -17.62
C PRO A 82 0.31 -1.70 -16.91
N ALA A 83 0.42 -1.48 -15.60
CA ALA A 83 -0.66 -1.01 -14.76
C ALA A 83 -0.11 -0.41 -13.46
N ALA A 84 -0.92 0.43 -12.82
CA ALA A 84 -0.61 0.96 -11.50
C ALA A 84 -0.37 -0.16 -10.47
N VAL A 85 0.61 0.03 -9.60
CA VAL A 85 0.90 -0.89 -8.50
C VAL A 85 0.07 -0.50 -7.29
N THR A 86 -0.72 -1.43 -6.79
CA THR A 86 -1.51 -1.23 -5.57
C THR A 86 -0.82 -1.88 -4.39
N VAL A 87 -0.60 -1.12 -3.32
CA VAL A 87 -0.11 -1.61 -2.03
C VAL A 87 -1.30 -1.70 -1.09
N ASP A 88 -1.60 -2.92 -0.65
CA ASP A 88 -2.71 -3.21 0.24
C ASP A 88 -2.60 -2.47 1.58
N GLY A 89 -3.71 -1.87 2.01
CA GLY A 89 -3.85 -1.08 3.23
C GLY A 89 -4.48 -1.84 4.40
N THR A 90 -4.76 -3.14 4.24
CA THR A 90 -5.32 -3.98 5.31
C THR A 90 -4.45 -3.92 6.56
N ASN A 91 -5.07 -3.61 7.70
CA ASN A 91 -4.44 -3.48 9.02
C ASN A 91 -3.21 -2.56 9.06
N LYS A 92 -3.19 -1.50 8.24
CA LYS A 92 -2.04 -0.59 8.09
C LYS A 92 -2.33 0.87 8.41
N LEU A 93 -3.51 1.24 8.91
CA LEU A 93 -3.85 2.65 9.17
C LEU A 93 -2.80 3.34 10.05
N GLY A 94 -2.35 4.52 9.62
CA GLY A 94 -1.33 5.30 10.31
C GLY A 94 0.11 4.77 10.17
N THR A 95 0.33 3.62 9.52
CA THR A 95 1.70 3.16 9.18
C THR A 95 2.23 3.84 7.93
N THR A 96 3.56 3.84 7.77
CA THR A 96 4.23 4.43 6.60
C THR A 96 4.68 3.36 5.61
N TYR A 97 4.68 3.70 4.33
CA TYR A 97 5.25 2.92 3.24
C TYR A 97 6.17 3.80 2.40
N THR A 98 7.36 3.31 2.08
CA THR A 98 8.32 4.01 1.23
C THR A 98 8.28 3.42 -0.17
N THR A 99 7.86 4.25 -1.13
CA THR A 99 7.83 3.91 -2.55
C THR A 99 9.21 4.10 -3.18
N GLN A 100 9.45 3.45 -4.32
CA GLN A 100 10.70 3.55 -5.07
C GLN A 100 10.42 3.58 -6.58
N SER A 101 11.33 4.18 -7.33
CA SER A 101 11.33 4.08 -8.80
C SER A 101 11.68 2.66 -9.25
N MET A 102 11.19 2.26 -10.42
CA MET A 102 11.55 1.01 -11.09
C MET A 102 12.54 1.24 -12.23
N ASN A 103 13.33 0.21 -12.55
CA ASN A 103 14.11 0.16 -13.79
C ASN A 103 13.20 -0.36 -14.91
N ILE A 104 12.93 0.48 -15.90
CA ILE A 104 12.01 0.18 -17.01
C ILE A 104 12.82 0.19 -18.32
N PRO A 105 12.82 -0.91 -19.10
CA PRO A 105 13.62 -0.99 -20.33
C PRO A 105 13.25 0.11 -21.34
N HIS A 106 14.26 0.76 -21.92
CA HIS A 106 14.14 1.86 -22.90
C HIS A 106 13.60 3.19 -22.35
N PHE A 107 13.59 3.36 -21.03
CA PHE A 107 13.20 4.60 -20.37
C PHE A 107 14.14 4.95 -19.22
N HIS A 108 14.30 6.25 -18.96
CA HIS A 108 14.97 6.79 -17.77
C HIS A 108 14.01 7.65 -16.94
N LEU A 109 14.26 7.68 -15.62
CA LEU A 109 13.47 8.47 -14.68
C LEU A 109 13.74 9.97 -14.86
N VAL A 110 12.68 10.77 -14.94
CA VAL A 110 12.77 12.23 -15.06
C VAL A 110 12.08 12.98 -13.93
N SER A 111 11.14 12.35 -13.22
CA SER A 111 10.50 12.94 -12.03
C SER A 111 10.14 11.89 -10.99
N SER A 112 10.44 12.20 -9.73
CA SER A 112 10.02 11.43 -8.55
C SER A 112 8.95 12.19 -7.76
N PRO A 113 8.14 11.50 -6.92
CA PRO A 113 7.26 12.19 -5.98
C PRO A 113 8.07 13.01 -4.97
N ALA A 114 7.53 14.14 -4.54
CA ALA A 114 8.18 15.00 -3.54
C ALA A 114 8.41 14.28 -2.19
N ASN A 115 7.48 13.39 -1.81
CA ASN A 115 7.54 12.59 -0.59
C ASN A 115 7.40 11.11 -0.94
N PRO A 116 8.50 10.34 -1.09
CA PRO A 116 8.43 8.92 -1.42
C PRO A 116 7.93 8.05 -0.25
N THR A 117 8.04 8.54 0.99
CA THR A 117 7.45 7.92 2.18
C THR A 117 6.06 8.50 2.43
N VAL A 118 5.03 7.68 2.28
CA VAL A 118 3.63 8.05 2.46
C VAL A 118 3.01 7.29 3.64
N THR A 119 1.98 7.87 4.25
CA THR A 119 1.25 7.24 5.36
C THR A 119 -0.07 6.66 4.84
N PHE A 120 -0.40 5.43 5.24
CA PHE A 120 -1.71 4.83 5.01
C PHE A 120 -2.81 5.61 5.75
N ARG A 121 -3.83 6.03 5.00
CA ARG A 121 -4.94 6.86 5.48
C ARG A 121 -6.28 6.26 5.04
N ASN A 122 -7.37 6.84 5.54
CA ASN A 122 -8.72 6.42 5.15
C ASN A 122 -9.03 6.72 3.67
N ALA A 123 -8.36 7.70 3.05
CA ALA A 123 -8.43 7.96 1.62
C ALA A 123 -7.21 7.37 0.89
N PRO A 124 -7.37 6.88 -0.36
CA PRO A 124 -6.24 6.41 -1.16
C PRO A 124 -5.18 7.48 -1.34
N VAL A 125 -3.93 7.04 -1.45
CA VAL A 125 -2.80 7.92 -1.75
C VAL A 125 -2.23 7.52 -3.10
N GLU A 126 -2.17 8.48 -4.02
CA GLU A 126 -1.54 8.30 -5.34
C GLU A 126 -0.11 8.82 -5.34
N VAL A 127 0.79 8.04 -5.93
CA VAL A 127 2.21 8.34 -6.06
C VAL A 127 2.59 8.18 -7.53
N VAL A 128 3.28 9.17 -8.09
CA VAL A 128 3.62 9.18 -9.52
C VAL A 128 5.13 9.29 -9.70
N TYR A 129 5.70 8.34 -10.44
CA TYR A 129 7.02 8.43 -11.04
C TYR A 129 6.85 8.68 -12.54
N LYS A 130 7.60 9.62 -13.11
CA LYS A 130 7.56 9.93 -14.55
C LYS A 130 8.87 9.55 -15.23
N TYR A 131 8.75 8.99 -16.42
CA TYR A 131 9.83 8.45 -17.22
C TYR A 131 9.80 9.01 -18.62
N LYS A 132 10.98 9.20 -19.21
CA LYS A 132 11.11 9.59 -20.61
C LYS A 132 11.78 8.45 -21.38
N ARG A 133 11.33 8.22 -22.61
CA ARG A 133 11.93 7.23 -23.51
C ARG A 133 13.37 7.61 -23.81
N ASP A 134 14.25 6.62 -23.83
CA ASP A 134 15.65 6.80 -24.17
C ASP A 134 15.82 7.21 -25.64
N ASP A 135 16.88 7.96 -25.92
CA ASP A 135 17.24 8.35 -27.28
C ASP A 135 17.61 7.12 -28.12
N ALA A 136 17.08 7.06 -29.35
CA ALA A 136 17.39 6.02 -30.32
C ALA A 136 18.21 6.58 -31.48
N GLY A 137 18.87 5.70 -32.23
CA GLY A 137 19.54 6.08 -33.48
C GLY A 137 18.55 6.34 -34.62
N ASP A 138 19.03 7.01 -35.67
CA ASP A 138 18.25 7.29 -36.87
C ASP A 138 17.87 6.02 -37.64
N VAL A 139 16.66 6.01 -38.21
CA VAL A 139 16.24 5.01 -39.22
C VAL A 139 16.59 5.52 -40.61
N LYS A 140 17.40 4.77 -41.37
CA LYS A 140 17.79 5.11 -42.75
C LYS A 140 17.07 4.24 -43.77
N VAL A 141 16.42 4.85 -44.74
CA VAL A 141 15.64 4.16 -45.79
C VAL A 141 16.34 4.29 -47.14
N HIS A 142 16.56 3.15 -47.82
CA HIS A 142 17.11 3.10 -49.17
C HIS A 142 16.07 2.54 -50.14
N ILE A 143 15.80 3.24 -51.25
CA ILE A 143 14.92 2.78 -52.33
C ILE A 143 15.80 2.31 -53.50
N GLN A 144 15.67 1.05 -53.91
CA GLN A 144 16.41 0.48 -55.03
C GLN A 144 15.49 0.22 -56.22
N GLN A 145 15.92 0.60 -57.42
CA GLN A 145 15.21 0.28 -58.66
C GLN A 145 15.72 -1.04 -59.22
N VAL A 146 14.83 -2.02 -59.43
CA VAL A 146 15.14 -3.24 -60.15
C VAL A 146 14.83 -3.01 -61.63
N ARG A 147 15.84 -3.10 -62.51
CA ARG A 147 15.62 -3.15 -63.96
C ARG A 147 15.18 -4.57 -64.34
N LYS A 148 13.93 -4.75 -64.77
CA LYS A 148 13.52 -5.97 -65.48
C LYS A 148 13.98 -5.85 -66.93
N THR A 149 14.99 -6.64 -67.33
CA THR A 149 15.38 -6.79 -68.73
C THR A 149 14.39 -7.70 -69.44
N CYS A 150 13.72 -7.19 -70.49
CA CYS A 150 13.00 -8.02 -71.44
C CYS A 150 14.01 -8.57 -72.46
N HIS A 151 14.05 -9.90 -72.61
CA HIS A 151 14.92 -10.55 -73.59
C HIS A 151 14.18 -10.60 -74.94
N ILE A 152 14.67 -9.87 -75.93
CA ILE A 152 14.16 -9.96 -77.32
C ILE A 152 15.05 -10.99 -78.02
N ILE A 153 14.49 -12.16 -78.34
CA ILE A 153 15.13 -13.14 -79.23
C ILE A 153 14.89 -12.63 -80.66
N ARG A 154 15.98 -12.42 -81.43
CA ARG A 154 15.96 -12.07 -82.85
C ARG A 154 15.92 -13.32 -83.71
#